data_AF-A0A9W9TXZ0-F1
#
_entry.id   AF-A0A9W9TXZ0-F1
#
_cell.length_a   1.000
_cell.length_b   1.000
_cell.length_c   1.000
_cell.angle_alpha   90.00
_cell.angle_beta   90.00
_cell.angle_gamma   90.00
#
_symmetry.space_group_name_H-M   'P 1'
#
loop_
_entity.id
_entity.type
_entity.pdbx_description
1 polymer ?
#
loop_
_entity_poly.entity_id
_entity_poly.type
_entity_poly.pdbx_seq_one_letter_code
_entity_poly.pdbx_strand_id
1 'polypeptide(L)'
;MSETSQSNAFTIIRPSYKVSETTDKASTIHYANSPQGRARQSNQFVLVRVLQSLLVFLTYHAYSIFLFTCSDFKTIVIPSTVFGVSNSLAASAYGLENSPPVSLELLIDRTLQTFFWVILVFIPFSIDNQRTPSAIEEDTLNKPWRPMPQKRLTPRQARWLMTCFFALVQCHGISGRGLGHRQSTSLFLLGLWYNNFGGADNHPVVRNGINAAGYMCFISGALENALGQRLDFPLQNPIGQTDLKFRLEQWLLLIAGIILTTVHLQDLYDQRGDAVRQRRTMPLVIGDGAARWTIAIPMTVWAFVCPLFWKVRAELFVLSVGLAFTVVGRVLLRRDEKSDRSTFRVWNYWIATIYAMPLFSQVH
;
A
#
# COMPACT_ATOMS: atom_id res chain seq x y z
N MET A 1 15.93 22.47 52.18
CA MET A 1 14.81 22.48 53.15
C MET A 1 13.55 22.19 52.36
N SER A 2 13.26 20.90 52.19
CA SER A 2 12.31 20.12 53.02
C SER A 2 10.88 20.40 52.57
N GLU A 3 10.29 19.48 51.80
CA GLU A 3 9.17 18.62 52.25
C GLU A 3 7.82 19.33 52.01
N THR A 4 6.70 18.72 51.62
CA THR A 4 6.30 17.32 51.47
C THR A 4 5.01 17.27 50.64
N SER A 5 4.83 16.13 49.98
CA SER A 5 3.63 15.62 49.33
C SER A 5 2.52 15.26 50.33
N GLN A 6 1.23 15.42 49.96
CA GLN A 6 0.08 14.59 50.38
C GLN A 6 -1.12 14.97 49.46
N SER A 7 -1.51 14.20 48.44
CA SER A 7 -2.28 12.94 48.45
C SER A 7 -3.65 13.03 49.13
N ASN A 8 -4.67 13.51 48.39
CA ASN A 8 -6.09 13.39 48.76
C ASN A 8 -6.61 11.97 48.44
N ALA A 9 -6.89 11.19 49.48
CA ALA A 9 -7.61 9.92 49.38
C ALA A 9 -9.12 10.16 49.56
N PHE A 10 -9.91 9.80 48.54
CA PHE A 10 -11.37 9.73 48.64
C PHE A 10 -11.78 8.37 49.19
N THR A 11 -12.41 8.40 50.37
CA THR A 11 -12.98 7.24 51.06
C THR A 11 -14.28 6.79 50.37
N ILE A 12 -14.29 5.58 49.80
CA ILE A 12 -15.51 4.91 49.34
C ILE A 12 -15.97 3.95 50.42
N ILE A 13 -17.13 4.25 51.01
CA ILE A 13 -17.86 3.43 51.97
C ILE A 13 -18.35 2.17 51.24
N ARG A 14 -17.92 0.97 51.68
CA ARG A 14 -18.48 -0.31 51.23
C ARG A 14 -19.54 -0.83 52.22
N PRO A 15 -20.71 -1.31 51.76
CA PRO A 15 -21.70 -1.91 52.65
C PRO A 15 -21.23 -3.28 53.14
N SER A 16 -21.42 -3.51 54.44
CA SER A 16 -21.19 -4.78 55.13
C SER A 16 -22.26 -5.80 54.74
N TYR A 17 -21.95 -6.69 53.80
CA TYR A 17 -22.66 -7.97 53.64
C TYR A 17 -21.88 -9.06 54.36
N LYS A 18 -22.40 -9.51 55.52
CA LYS A 18 -21.99 -10.78 56.14
C LYS A 18 -22.57 -11.92 55.31
N VAL A 19 -21.76 -12.50 54.43
CA VAL A 19 -22.00 -13.85 53.90
C VAL A 19 -21.29 -14.82 54.83
N SER A 20 -22.00 -15.89 55.24
CA SER A 20 -21.50 -16.94 56.12
C SER A 20 -20.32 -17.69 55.47
N GLU A 21 -19.09 -17.24 55.74
CA GLU A 21 -17.85 -17.91 55.36
C GLU A 21 -17.38 -18.83 56.48
N THR A 22 -17.74 -20.11 56.51
CA THR A 22 -16.96 -21.08 57.31
C THR A 22 -16.93 -22.51 56.81
N THR A 23 -17.69 -22.91 55.79
CA THR A 23 -17.62 -24.29 55.27
C THR A 23 -17.13 -24.44 53.84
N ASP A 24 -17.11 -23.35 53.04
CA ASP A 24 -16.78 -23.42 51.60
C ASP A 24 -15.32 -23.04 51.24
N LYS A 25 -14.61 -22.37 52.16
CA LYS A 25 -13.17 -22.06 51.98
C LYS A 25 -12.31 -23.31 52.15
N ALA A 26 -12.66 -24.17 53.12
CA ALA A 26 -11.93 -25.40 53.38
C ALA A 26 -12.04 -26.40 52.23
N SER A 27 -13.24 -26.57 51.65
CA SER A 27 -13.50 -27.40 50.46
C SER A 27 -12.76 -26.88 49.21
N THR A 28 -12.76 -25.56 49.00
CA THR A 28 -12.05 -24.92 47.87
C THR A 28 -10.52 -25.06 47.98
N ILE A 29 -9.97 -24.90 49.19
CA ILE A 29 -8.54 -25.10 49.45
C ILE A 29 -8.15 -26.59 49.33
N HIS A 30 -8.99 -27.50 49.85
CA HIS A 30 -8.78 -28.94 49.69
C HIS A 30 -8.82 -29.36 48.22
N TYR A 31 -9.75 -28.80 47.44
CA TYR A 31 -9.87 -29.07 46.02
C TYR A 31 -8.66 -28.51 45.25
N ALA A 32 -8.24 -27.27 45.51
CA ALA A 32 -7.04 -26.68 44.89
C ALA A 32 -5.76 -27.48 45.21
N ASN A 33 -5.63 -28.03 46.42
CA ASN A 33 -4.50 -28.85 46.85
C ASN A 33 -4.62 -30.33 46.47
N SER A 34 -5.78 -30.77 45.96
CA SER A 34 -5.95 -32.13 45.42
C SER A 34 -5.14 -32.31 44.13
N PRO A 35 -4.80 -33.56 43.74
CA PRO A 35 -4.13 -33.82 42.46
C PRO A 35 -4.86 -33.20 41.26
N GLN A 36 -6.20 -33.21 41.29
CA GLN A 36 -7.04 -32.62 40.24
C GLN A 36 -6.99 -31.08 40.23
N GLY A 37 -6.98 -30.44 41.41
CA GLY A 37 -6.86 -28.98 41.52
C GLY A 37 -5.48 -28.46 41.11
N ARG A 38 -4.41 -29.16 41.52
CA ARG A 38 -3.04 -28.84 41.09
C ARG A 38 -2.85 -29.03 39.58
N ALA A 39 -3.43 -30.08 39.00
CA ALA A 39 -3.43 -30.30 37.55
C ALA A 39 -4.23 -29.22 36.79
N ARG A 40 -5.35 -28.76 37.34
CA ARG A 40 -6.13 -27.66 36.74
C ARG A 40 -5.40 -26.32 36.81
N GLN A 41 -4.76 -26.02 37.94
CA GLN A 41 -3.92 -24.82 38.09
C GLN A 41 -2.70 -24.89 37.18
N SER A 42 -1.98 -26.01 37.13
CA SER A 42 -0.84 -26.18 36.22
C SER A 42 -1.26 -26.05 34.75
N ASN A 43 -2.41 -26.62 34.36
CA ASN A 43 -2.97 -26.48 33.01
C ASN A 43 -3.35 -25.02 32.71
N GLN A 44 -3.92 -24.28 33.68
CA GLN A 44 -4.19 -22.86 33.51
C GLN A 44 -2.90 -22.04 33.37
N PHE A 45 -1.86 -22.31 34.16
CA PHE A 45 -0.56 -21.66 34.01
C PHE A 45 0.10 -21.96 32.67
N VAL A 46 0.02 -23.21 32.19
CA VAL A 46 0.51 -23.61 30.87
C VAL A 46 -0.27 -22.90 29.77
N LEU A 47 -1.60 -22.88 29.84
CA LEU A 47 -2.45 -22.19 28.86
C LEU A 47 -2.14 -20.69 28.79
N VAL A 48 -2.02 -20.00 29.92
CA VAL A 48 -1.66 -18.58 29.97
C VAL A 48 -0.29 -18.33 29.34
N ARG A 49 0.70 -19.17 29.63
CA ARG A 49 2.04 -19.07 29.00
C ARG A 49 2.00 -19.31 27.49
N VAL A 50 1.22 -20.28 27.03
CA VAL A 50 1.04 -20.56 25.60
C VAL A 50 0.38 -19.38 24.90
N LEU A 51 -0.71 -18.83 25.45
CA LEU A 51 -1.41 -17.67 24.90
C LEU A 51 -0.52 -16.43 24.87
N GLN A 52 0.26 -16.19 25.94
CA GLN A 52 1.21 -15.08 25.99
C GLN A 52 2.31 -15.25 24.94
N SER A 53 2.85 -16.46 24.78
CA SER A 53 3.87 -16.77 23.77
C SER A 53 3.32 -16.57 22.35
N LEU A 54 2.09 -17.01 22.11
CA LEU A 54 1.40 -16.82 20.84
C LEU A 54 1.17 -15.33 20.55
N LEU A 55 0.72 -14.56 21.53
CA LEU A 55 0.51 -13.11 21.38
C LEU A 55 1.82 -12.39 21.05
N VAL A 56 2.90 -12.70 21.76
CA VAL A 56 4.23 -12.14 21.48
C VAL A 56 4.69 -12.50 20.08
N PHE A 57 4.52 -13.75 19.67
CA PHE A 57 4.85 -14.21 18.32
C PHE A 57 4.05 -13.46 17.24
N LEU A 58 2.72 -13.39 17.40
CA LEU A 58 1.83 -12.72 16.44
C LEU A 58 2.12 -11.22 16.35
N THR A 59 2.26 -10.54 17.48
CA THR A 59 2.57 -9.10 17.50
C THR A 59 3.93 -8.80 16.89
N TYR A 60 4.94 -9.64 17.15
CA TYR A 60 6.27 -9.51 16.56
C TYR A 60 6.25 -9.62 15.04
N HIS A 61 5.51 -10.59 14.49
CA HIS A 61 5.42 -10.81 13.05
C HIS A 61 4.49 -9.81 12.35
N ALA A 62 3.37 -9.44 12.98
CA ALA A 62 2.50 -8.37 12.48
C ALA A 62 3.25 -7.04 12.38
N TYR A 63 4.04 -6.69 13.41
CA TYR A 63 4.88 -5.50 13.35
C TYR A 63 5.96 -5.60 12.27
N SER A 64 6.52 -6.79 12.02
CA SER A 64 7.49 -6.98 10.94
C SER A 64 6.85 -6.80 9.55
N ILE A 65 5.62 -7.28 9.35
CA ILE A 65 4.85 -7.06 8.11
C ILE A 65 4.52 -5.57 7.93
N PHE A 66 4.14 -4.89 9.01
CA PHE A 66 3.94 -3.45 9.00
C PHE A 66 5.23 -2.71 8.60
N LEU A 67 6.38 -3.09 9.17
CA LEU A 67 7.67 -2.49 8.82
C LEU A 67 8.10 -2.78 7.37
N PHE A 68 7.70 -3.91 6.76
CA PHE A 68 7.92 -4.07 5.32
C PHE A 68 7.16 -2.99 4.54
N THR A 69 5.90 -2.75 4.90
CA THR A 69 4.93 -2.02 4.07
C THR A 69 4.79 -0.52 4.38
N CYS A 70 5.27 -0.06 5.55
CA CYS A 70 4.99 1.27 6.10
C CYS A 70 5.33 2.44 5.15
N SER A 71 6.46 2.38 4.44
CA SER A 71 6.87 3.44 3.51
C SER A 71 5.88 3.64 2.36
N ASP A 72 5.31 2.53 1.90
CA ASP A 72 4.57 2.48 0.64
C ASP A 72 3.06 2.39 0.85
N PHE A 73 2.63 2.38 2.11
CA PHE A 73 1.23 2.44 2.48
C PHE A 73 0.55 3.71 1.91
N LYS A 74 1.26 4.84 1.95
CA LYS A 74 0.77 6.15 1.48
C LYS A 74 0.95 6.36 -0.02
N THR A 75 1.75 5.55 -0.71
CA THR A 75 2.10 5.73 -2.13
C THR A 75 1.47 4.67 -3.03
N ILE A 76 1.18 3.47 -2.50
CA ILE A 76 0.60 2.35 -3.24
C ILE A 76 -0.72 1.89 -2.62
N VAL A 77 -0.72 1.49 -1.34
CA VAL A 77 -1.87 0.83 -0.72
C VAL A 77 -3.09 1.75 -0.68
N ILE A 78 -2.99 2.87 0.03
CA ILE A 78 -4.09 3.84 0.14
C ILE A 78 -4.50 4.37 -1.24
N PRO A 79 -3.58 4.87 -2.10
CA PRO A 79 -3.99 5.41 -3.39
C PRO A 79 -4.68 4.39 -4.29
N SER A 80 -4.25 3.12 -4.30
CA SER A 80 -4.89 2.08 -5.13
C SER A 80 -6.26 1.70 -4.60
N THR A 81 -6.41 1.59 -3.27
CA THR A 81 -7.73 1.38 -2.65
C THR A 81 -8.68 2.54 -2.96
N VAL A 82 -8.22 3.78 -2.78
CA VAL A 82 -8.99 4.99 -3.09
C VAL A 82 -9.34 5.03 -4.58
N PHE A 83 -8.40 4.71 -5.47
CA PHE A 83 -8.69 4.60 -6.91
C PHE A 83 -9.81 3.59 -7.16
N GLY A 84 -9.68 2.35 -6.69
CA GLY A 84 -10.67 1.30 -6.93
C GLY A 84 -12.08 1.72 -6.48
N VAL A 85 -12.21 2.24 -5.26
CA VAL A 85 -13.50 2.65 -4.70
C VAL A 85 -14.07 3.89 -5.39
N SER A 86 -13.27 4.93 -5.61
CA SER A 86 -13.73 6.14 -6.30
C SER A 86 -14.12 5.86 -7.75
N ASN A 87 -13.37 5.00 -8.44
CA ASN A 87 -13.62 4.69 -9.84
C ASN A 87 -14.77 3.70 -10.01
N SER A 88 -15.09 2.88 -9.00
CA SER A 88 -16.32 2.07 -9.00
C SER A 88 -17.58 2.93 -8.81
N LEU A 89 -17.48 4.04 -8.07
CA LEU A 89 -18.56 5.03 -7.98
C LEU A 89 -18.71 5.84 -9.28
N ALA A 90 -17.63 6.00 -10.05
CA ALA A 90 -17.64 6.61 -11.38
C ALA A 90 -17.94 5.61 -12.51
N ALA A 91 -18.50 4.42 -12.22
CA ALA A 91 -18.72 3.35 -13.20
C ALA A 91 -19.51 3.81 -14.44
N SER A 92 -20.53 4.65 -14.28
CA SER A 92 -21.32 5.20 -15.39
C SER A 92 -20.48 6.06 -16.33
N ALA A 93 -19.52 6.82 -15.78
CA ALA A 93 -18.58 7.61 -16.57
C ALA A 93 -17.67 6.72 -17.44
N TYR A 94 -17.63 5.41 -17.20
CA TYR A 94 -16.92 4.42 -18.00
C TYR A 94 -17.83 3.56 -18.90
N GLY A 95 -19.14 3.83 -18.94
CA GLY A 95 -20.12 2.98 -19.63
C GLY A 95 -20.35 1.63 -18.94
N LEU A 96 -20.02 1.52 -17.65
CA LEU A 96 -20.24 0.30 -16.85
C LEU A 96 -21.61 0.37 -16.17
N GLU A 97 -22.68 0.36 -16.97
CA GLU A 97 -24.08 0.61 -16.56
C GLU A 97 -24.69 -0.48 -15.66
N ASN A 98 -24.09 -1.68 -15.60
CA ASN A 98 -24.62 -2.81 -14.83
C ASN A 98 -24.31 -2.74 -13.31
N SER A 99 -23.86 -1.59 -12.81
CA SER A 99 -23.51 -1.47 -11.39
C SER A 99 -24.77 -1.21 -10.55
N PRO A 100 -25.09 -2.06 -9.55
CA PRO A 100 -26.26 -1.84 -8.69
C PRO A 100 -26.12 -0.51 -7.93
N PRO A 101 -27.24 0.13 -7.52
CA PRO A 101 -27.20 1.30 -6.66
C PRO A 101 -26.33 1.02 -5.44
N VAL A 102 -25.29 1.83 -5.23
CA VAL A 102 -24.31 1.58 -4.17
C VAL A 102 -24.92 2.04 -2.84
N SER A 103 -25.37 1.08 -2.03
CA SER A 103 -25.72 1.34 -0.63
C SER A 103 -24.45 1.61 0.20
N LEU A 104 -24.60 2.30 1.33
CA LEU A 104 -23.47 2.56 2.24
C LEU A 104 -22.84 1.26 2.75
N GLU A 105 -23.66 0.25 3.04
CA GLU A 105 -23.20 -1.08 3.48
C GLU A 105 -22.34 -1.76 2.40
N LEU A 106 -22.82 -1.75 1.15
CA LEU A 106 -22.09 -2.30 0.01
C LEU A 106 -20.79 -1.53 -0.25
N LEU A 107 -20.79 -0.21 -0.06
CA LEU A 107 -19.58 0.62 -0.19
C LEU A 107 -18.53 0.27 0.87
N ILE A 108 -18.95 0.07 2.11
CA ILE A 108 -18.05 -0.32 3.21
C ILE A 108 -17.44 -1.70 2.91
N ASP A 109 -18.27 -2.68 2.57
CA ASP A 109 -17.82 -4.04 2.23
C ASP A 109 -16.83 -4.04 1.06
N ARG A 110 -17.17 -3.37 -0.05
CA ARG A 110 -16.28 -3.22 -1.22
C ARG A 110 -14.98 -2.50 -0.87
N THR A 111 -15.02 -1.51 0.01
CA THR A 111 -13.82 -0.80 0.48
C THR A 111 -12.92 -1.73 1.28
N LEU A 112 -13.47 -2.52 2.20
CA LEU A 112 -12.73 -3.48 3.01
C LEU A 112 -12.14 -4.60 2.15
N GLN A 113 -12.90 -5.15 1.20
CA GLN A 113 -12.43 -6.18 0.26
C GLN A 113 -11.32 -5.64 -0.64
N THR A 114 -11.49 -4.44 -1.19
CA THR A 114 -10.47 -3.79 -2.03
C THR A 114 -9.20 -3.54 -1.23
N PHE A 115 -9.31 -2.99 -0.03
CA PHE A 115 -8.17 -2.75 0.85
C PHE A 115 -7.44 -4.05 1.21
N PHE A 116 -8.20 -5.10 1.56
CA PHE A 116 -7.67 -6.41 1.87
C PHE A 116 -6.90 -6.99 0.69
N TRP A 117 -7.49 -6.97 -0.51
CA TRP A 117 -6.82 -7.44 -1.73
C TRP A 117 -5.55 -6.66 -2.04
N VAL A 118 -5.58 -5.32 -1.95
CA VAL A 118 -4.42 -4.47 -2.22
C VAL A 118 -3.28 -4.76 -1.25
N ILE A 119 -3.56 -4.90 0.06
CA ILE A 119 -2.52 -5.29 1.04
C ILE A 119 -1.99 -6.69 0.75
N LEU A 120 -2.88 -7.64 0.48
CA LEU A 120 -2.53 -9.03 0.25
C LEU A 120 -1.59 -9.18 -0.94
N VAL A 121 -1.87 -8.48 -2.05
CA VAL A 121 -1.02 -8.47 -3.24
C VAL A 121 0.24 -7.63 -3.05
N PHE A 122 0.20 -6.55 -2.26
CA PHE A 122 1.35 -5.66 -2.05
C PHE A 122 2.47 -6.26 -1.18
N ILE A 123 2.11 -7.00 -0.11
CA ILE A 123 3.08 -7.54 0.85
C ILE A 123 4.21 -8.34 0.19
N PRO A 124 3.95 -9.30 -0.72
CA PRO A 124 5.01 -10.02 -1.41
C PRO A 124 6.03 -9.13 -2.12
N PHE A 125 5.58 -8.09 -2.85
CA PHE A 125 6.47 -7.15 -3.54
C PHE A 125 7.34 -6.37 -2.58
N SER A 126 6.72 -5.92 -1.48
CA SER A 126 7.41 -5.20 -0.44
C SER A 126 8.54 -6.02 0.18
N ILE A 127 8.30 -7.33 0.41
CA ILE A 127 9.32 -8.24 0.92
C ILE A 127 10.42 -8.49 -0.12
N ASP A 128 10.03 -8.74 -1.37
CA ASP A 128 10.96 -9.09 -2.44
C ASP A 128 11.96 -7.96 -2.74
N ASN A 129 11.48 -6.71 -2.70
CA ASN A 129 12.30 -5.52 -2.90
C ASN A 129 13.35 -5.28 -1.80
N GLN A 130 13.22 -5.95 -0.63
CA GLN A 130 14.04 -5.72 0.56
C GLN A 130 14.96 -6.89 0.93
N ARG A 131 14.77 -8.08 0.33
CA ARG A 131 15.38 -9.33 0.84
C ARG A 131 16.76 -9.68 0.28
N THR A 132 17.21 -9.07 -0.83
CA THR A 132 18.50 -9.40 -1.45
C THR A 132 19.65 -8.74 -0.70
N PRO A 133 20.89 -9.28 -0.74
CA PRO A 133 22.03 -8.66 -0.05
C PRO A 133 22.21 -7.18 -0.40
N SER A 134 22.15 -6.83 -1.70
CA SER A 134 22.25 -5.44 -2.15
C SER A 134 21.09 -4.55 -1.68
N ALA A 135 19.87 -5.08 -1.59
CA ALA A 135 18.74 -4.35 -1.02
C ALA A 135 18.90 -4.08 0.48
N ILE A 136 19.51 -5.03 1.21
CA ILE A 136 19.77 -4.89 2.65
C ILE A 136 20.84 -3.84 2.90
N GLU A 137 21.88 -3.78 2.07
CA GLU A 137 22.92 -2.75 2.12
C GLU A 137 22.34 -1.36 1.84
N GLU A 138 21.53 -1.23 0.78
CA GLU A 138 20.78 0.00 0.43
C GLU A 138 19.89 0.45 1.60
N ASP A 139 19.06 -0.46 2.12
CA ASP A 139 18.12 -0.15 3.20
C ASP A 139 18.81 0.13 4.53
N THR A 140 19.99 -0.43 4.78
CA THR A 140 20.77 -0.11 6.00
C THR A 140 21.18 1.36 6.02
N LEU A 141 21.42 1.97 4.84
CA LEU A 141 21.73 3.40 4.70
C LEU A 141 20.45 4.25 4.72
N ASN A 142 19.46 3.90 3.90
CA ASN A 142 18.31 4.76 3.64
C ASN A 142 17.14 4.54 4.62
N LYS A 143 16.93 3.30 5.06
CA LYS A 143 15.73 2.84 5.79
C LYS A 143 16.10 1.80 6.86
N PRO A 144 16.99 2.12 7.82
CA PRO A 144 17.51 1.16 8.80
C PRO A 144 16.45 0.59 9.74
N TRP A 145 15.25 1.18 9.74
CA TRP A 145 14.08 0.71 10.49
C TRP A 145 13.36 -0.47 9.82
N ARG A 146 13.67 -0.84 8.57
CA ARG A 146 13.05 -1.96 7.86
C ARG A 146 13.40 -3.32 8.49
N PRO A 147 12.60 -4.37 8.27
CA PRO A 147 12.79 -5.65 8.95
C PRO A 147 14.14 -6.31 8.68
N MET A 148 14.67 -6.16 7.47
CA MET A 148 15.90 -6.81 7.06
C MET A 148 17.15 -6.16 7.70
N PRO A 149 17.34 -4.82 7.65
CA PRO A 149 18.39 -4.16 8.43
C PRO A 149 18.30 -4.40 9.94
N GLN A 150 17.08 -4.43 10.49
CA GLN A 150 16.84 -4.73 11.91
C GLN A 150 17.03 -6.20 12.29
N LYS A 151 17.35 -7.08 11.32
CA LYS A 151 17.52 -8.52 11.52
C LYS A 151 16.29 -9.19 12.14
N ARG A 152 15.10 -8.64 11.91
CA ARG A 152 13.84 -9.20 12.43
C ARG A 152 13.49 -10.53 11.78
N LEU A 153 13.88 -10.68 10.51
CA LEU A 153 13.81 -11.92 9.73
C LEU A 153 15.11 -12.12 8.95
N THR A 154 15.48 -13.38 8.75
CA THR A 154 16.51 -13.76 7.77
C THR A 154 15.96 -13.68 6.33
N PRO A 155 16.82 -13.52 5.30
CA PRO A 155 16.37 -13.52 3.90
C PRO A 155 15.59 -14.78 3.51
N ARG A 156 15.94 -15.93 4.11
CA ARG A 156 15.24 -17.20 3.90
C ARG A 156 13.84 -17.17 4.50
N GLN A 157 13.67 -16.67 5.72
CA GLN A 157 12.35 -16.53 6.35
C GLN A 157 11.47 -15.53 5.59
N ALA A 158 12.04 -14.40 5.16
CA ALA A 158 11.35 -13.41 4.33
C ALA A 158 10.85 -14.02 3.02
N ARG A 159 11.67 -14.85 2.34
CA ARG A 159 11.25 -15.58 1.14
C ARG A 159 10.07 -16.51 1.39
N TRP A 160 10.09 -17.29 2.48
CA TRP A 160 8.96 -18.16 2.82
C TRP A 160 7.69 -17.37 3.08
N LEU A 161 7.78 -16.29 3.86
CA LEU A 161 6.66 -15.40 4.13
C LEU A 161 6.08 -14.82 2.83
N MET A 162 6.95 -14.32 1.95
CA MET A 162 6.59 -13.82 0.62
C MET A 162 5.86 -14.89 -0.21
N THR A 163 6.40 -16.12 -0.29
CA THR A 163 5.76 -17.23 -1.01
C THR A 163 4.39 -17.58 -0.40
N CYS A 164 4.24 -17.56 0.92
CA CYS A 164 2.95 -17.78 1.57
C CYS A 164 1.93 -16.69 1.17
N PHE A 165 2.31 -15.42 1.20
CA PHE A 165 1.43 -14.33 0.77
C PHE A 165 1.08 -14.41 -0.72
N PHE A 166 2.03 -14.81 -1.58
CA PHE A 166 1.74 -15.10 -2.98
C PHE A 166 0.71 -16.23 -3.12
N ALA A 167 0.87 -17.35 -2.41
CA ALA A 167 -0.12 -18.42 -2.43
C ALA A 167 -1.50 -17.94 -1.96
N LEU A 168 -1.54 -17.13 -0.89
CA LEU A 168 -2.79 -16.56 -0.36
C LEU A 168 -3.50 -15.64 -1.38
N VAL A 169 -2.79 -14.76 -2.09
CA VAL A 169 -3.42 -13.90 -3.11
C VAL A 169 -3.95 -14.72 -4.29
N GLN A 170 -3.24 -15.78 -4.70
CA GLN A 170 -3.75 -16.66 -5.76
C GLN A 170 -5.00 -17.43 -5.31
N CYS A 171 -5.00 -17.98 -4.08
CA CYS A 171 -6.17 -18.64 -3.48
C CYS A 171 -7.36 -17.68 -3.37
N HIS A 172 -7.13 -16.44 -2.91
CA HIS A 172 -8.14 -15.38 -2.88
C HIS A 172 -8.76 -15.18 -4.26
N GLY A 173 -7.94 -15.04 -5.31
CA GLY A 173 -8.44 -14.91 -6.68
C GLY A 173 -9.26 -16.12 -7.12
N ILE A 174 -8.78 -17.35 -6.94
CA ILE A 174 -9.47 -18.58 -7.37
C ILE A 174 -10.83 -18.73 -6.67
N SER A 175 -10.87 -18.53 -5.35
CA SER A 175 -12.11 -18.63 -4.56
C SER A 175 -13.04 -17.43 -4.76
N GLY A 176 -12.48 -16.24 -5.01
CA GLY A 176 -13.19 -14.97 -5.14
C GLY A 176 -13.61 -14.63 -6.57
N ARG A 177 -14.12 -15.61 -7.33
CA ARG A 177 -14.59 -15.44 -8.73
C ARG A 177 -13.53 -14.87 -9.69
N GLY A 178 -12.25 -14.94 -9.36
CA GLY A 178 -11.10 -14.43 -10.12
C GLY A 178 -10.86 -12.93 -10.05
N LEU A 179 -11.50 -12.20 -9.13
CA LEU A 179 -11.26 -10.76 -8.95
C LEU A 179 -9.79 -10.49 -8.58
N GLY A 180 -9.11 -9.66 -9.37
CA GLY A 180 -7.70 -9.32 -9.18
C GLY A 180 -6.72 -10.46 -9.43
N HIS A 181 -7.16 -11.62 -9.92
CA HIS A 181 -6.30 -12.81 -10.09
C HIS A 181 -5.28 -12.62 -11.23
N ARG A 182 -5.71 -12.00 -12.34
CA ARG A 182 -4.83 -11.71 -13.48
C ARG A 182 -3.77 -10.66 -13.12
N GLN A 183 -4.18 -9.65 -12.36
CA GLN A 183 -3.35 -8.54 -11.90
C GLN A 183 -2.31 -9.02 -10.89
N SER A 184 -2.69 -9.85 -9.91
CA SER A 184 -1.76 -10.45 -8.95
C SER A 184 -0.74 -11.38 -9.62
N THR A 185 -1.18 -12.18 -10.59
CA THR A 185 -0.27 -13.03 -11.39
C THR A 185 0.69 -12.19 -12.22
N SER A 186 0.20 -11.14 -12.88
CA SER A 186 1.03 -10.23 -13.69
C SER A 186 2.03 -9.49 -12.81
N LEU A 187 1.59 -9.01 -11.64
CA LEU A 187 2.47 -8.41 -10.66
C LEU A 187 3.56 -9.39 -10.23
N PHE A 188 3.25 -10.65 -9.95
CA PHE A 188 4.26 -11.66 -9.60
C PHE A 188 5.36 -11.76 -10.68
N LEU A 189 4.97 -11.86 -11.95
CA LEU A 189 5.91 -11.92 -13.07
C LEU A 189 6.73 -10.62 -13.21
N LEU A 190 6.09 -9.46 -13.04
CA LEU A 190 6.76 -8.16 -13.04
C LEU A 190 7.76 -8.05 -11.87
N GLY A 191 7.40 -8.53 -10.69
CA GLY A 191 8.26 -8.55 -9.51
C GLY A 191 9.48 -9.45 -9.69
N LEU A 192 9.30 -10.64 -10.28
CA LEU A 192 10.42 -11.50 -10.67
C LEU A 192 11.34 -10.77 -11.64
N TRP A 193 10.80 -10.11 -12.66
CA TRP A 193 11.63 -9.34 -13.59
C TRP A 193 12.35 -8.20 -12.87
N TYR A 194 11.63 -7.44 -12.05
CA TYR A 194 12.13 -6.29 -11.31
C TYR A 194 13.30 -6.65 -10.38
N ASN A 195 13.12 -7.65 -9.51
CA ASN A 195 14.07 -7.97 -8.44
C ASN A 195 15.05 -9.11 -8.76
N ASN A 196 14.69 -10.05 -9.64
CA ASN A 196 15.49 -11.26 -9.88
C ASN A 196 16.20 -11.26 -11.23
N PHE A 197 15.63 -10.61 -12.25
CA PHE A 197 16.19 -10.57 -13.60
C PHE A 197 16.69 -9.17 -14.01
N GLY A 198 16.92 -8.29 -13.03
CA GLY A 198 17.57 -7.00 -13.22
C GLY A 198 16.73 -5.94 -13.92
N GLY A 199 15.41 -6.12 -14.03
CA GLY A 199 14.49 -5.14 -14.64
C GLY A 199 14.50 -3.79 -13.91
N ALA A 200 14.76 -3.78 -12.60
CA ALA A 200 14.87 -2.56 -11.81
C ALA A 200 16.24 -1.86 -11.91
N ASP A 201 17.28 -2.62 -12.28
CA ASP A 201 18.67 -2.22 -12.06
C ASP A 201 19.40 -1.89 -13.37
N ASN A 202 19.05 -2.55 -14.48
CA ASN A 202 19.84 -2.51 -15.72
C ASN A 202 19.50 -1.36 -16.68
N HIS A 203 18.25 -0.89 -16.71
CA HIS A 203 17.83 0.18 -17.61
C HIS A 203 16.70 1.05 -17.02
N PRO A 204 16.86 2.37 -16.97
CA PRO A 204 15.91 3.26 -16.28
C PRO A 204 14.54 3.31 -16.96
N VAL A 205 14.47 3.28 -18.30
CA VAL A 205 13.18 3.21 -19.02
C VAL A 205 12.47 1.88 -18.79
N VAL A 206 13.22 0.77 -18.64
CA VAL A 206 12.64 -0.55 -18.35
C VAL A 206 12.05 -0.55 -16.94
N ARG A 207 12.79 -0.03 -15.96
CA ARG A 207 12.29 0.18 -14.59
C ARG A 207 11.00 1.00 -14.59
N ASN A 208 10.96 2.12 -15.31
CA ASN A 208 9.75 2.94 -15.41
C ASN A 208 8.59 2.19 -16.09
N GLY A 209 8.86 1.40 -17.13
CA GLY A 209 7.86 0.56 -17.78
C GLY A 209 7.29 -0.52 -16.86
N ILE A 210 8.15 -1.19 -16.08
CA ILE A 210 7.73 -2.17 -15.07
C ILE A 210 6.90 -1.47 -13.98
N ASN A 211 7.33 -0.30 -13.51
CA ASN A 211 6.57 0.50 -12.55
C ASN A 211 5.19 0.88 -13.11
N ALA A 212 5.10 1.36 -14.35
CA ALA A 212 3.84 1.68 -15.00
C ALA A 212 2.91 0.45 -15.07
N ALA A 213 3.43 -0.69 -15.54
CA ALA A 213 2.66 -1.94 -15.60
C ALA A 213 2.21 -2.42 -14.21
N GLY A 214 3.07 -2.27 -13.19
CA GLY A 214 2.75 -2.61 -11.81
C GLY A 214 1.64 -1.73 -11.24
N TYR A 215 1.75 -0.41 -11.39
CA TYR A 215 0.70 0.54 -11.01
C TYR A 215 -0.63 0.20 -11.71
N MET A 216 -0.60 -0.16 -12.99
CA MET A 216 -1.80 -0.58 -13.72
C MET A 216 -2.45 -1.81 -13.11
N CYS A 217 -1.65 -2.81 -12.72
CA CYS A 217 -2.17 -3.99 -12.06
C CYS A 217 -2.78 -3.66 -10.68
N PHE A 218 -2.13 -2.80 -9.89
CA PHE A 218 -2.68 -2.37 -8.59
C PHE A 218 -4.03 -1.66 -8.75
N ILE A 219 -4.11 -0.66 -9.62
CA ILE A 219 -5.32 0.15 -9.73
C ILE A 219 -6.46 -0.58 -10.45
N SER A 220 -6.17 -1.36 -11.49
CA SER A 220 -7.22 -2.13 -12.19
C SER A 220 -7.73 -3.30 -11.36
N GLY A 221 -6.85 -3.98 -10.61
CA GLY A 221 -7.26 -5.04 -9.69
C GLY A 221 -8.04 -4.50 -8.49
N ALA A 222 -7.66 -3.33 -7.97
CA ALA A 222 -8.45 -2.63 -6.96
C ALA A 222 -9.84 -2.26 -7.48
N LEU A 223 -9.94 -1.80 -8.73
CA LEU A 223 -11.21 -1.51 -9.38
C LEU A 223 -12.08 -2.76 -9.59
N GLU A 224 -11.51 -3.90 -10.00
CA GLU A 224 -12.25 -5.18 -10.09
C GLU A 224 -12.87 -5.57 -8.75
N ASN A 225 -12.08 -5.50 -7.66
CA ASN A 225 -12.56 -5.80 -6.32
C ASN A 225 -13.66 -4.82 -5.88
N ALA A 226 -13.47 -3.53 -6.17
CA ALA A 226 -14.45 -2.49 -5.81
C ALA A 226 -15.74 -2.55 -6.64
N LEU A 227 -15.69 -3.04 -7.89
CA LEU A 227 -16.88 -3.27 -8.71
C LEU A 227 -17.57 -4.60 -8.36
N GLY A 228 -16.83 -5.57 -7.81
CA GLY A 228 -17.29 -6.94 -7.58
C GLY A 228 -17.43 -7.76 -8.88
N GLN A 229 -16.79 -7.31 -9.96
CA GLN A 229 -16.81 -7.97 -11.27
C GLN A 229 -15.44 -7.83 -11.94
N ARG A 230 -15.12 -8.76 -12.86
CA ARG A 230 -13.89 -8.68 -13.65
C ARG A 230 -14.00 -7.57 -14.69
N LEU A 231 -12.88 -6.93 -15.00
CA LEU A 231 -12.81 -5.96 -16.09
C LEU A 231 -12.61 -6.71 -17.41
N ASP A 232 -13.48 -6.42 -18.37
CA ASP A 232 -13.35 -6.88 -19.72
C ASP A 232 -12.46 -5.89 -20.50
N PHE A 233 -11.31 -6.37 -20.96
CA PHE A 233 -10.39 -5.62 -21.79
C PHE A 233 -10.49 -6.15 -23.24
N PRO A 234 -11.33 -5.54 -24.11
CA PRO A 234 -11.38 -5.85 -25.53
C PRO A 234 -10.00 -5.90 -26.19
N LEU A 235 -9.84 -6.78 -27.19
CA LEU A 235 -8.62 -6.87 -28.01
C LEU A 235 -8.52 -5.73 -29.05
N GLN A 236 -9.52 -4.85 -29.11
CA GLN A 236 -9.55 -3.69 -29.99
C GLN A 236 -8.63 -2.59 -29.46
N ASN A 237 -8.06 -1.79 -30.37
CA ASN A 237 -7.23 -0.65 -29.99
C ASN A 237 -8.12 0.49 -29.44
N PRO A 238 -7.99 0.87 -28.16
CA PRO A 238 -8.78 1.95 -27.58
C PRO A 238 -8.32 3.34 -28.03
N ILE A 239 -7.11 3.47 -28.60
CA ILE A 239 -6.55 4.77 -29.02
C ILE A 239 -7.32 5.30 -30.22
N GLY A 240 -7.79 6.55 -30.14
CA GLY A 240 -8.54 7.22 -31.21
C GLY A 240 -10.02 6.82 -31.27
N GLN A 241 -10.47 5.89 -30.43
CA GLN A 241 -11.89 5.56 -30.29
C GLN A 241 -12.60 6.62 -29.44
N THR A 242 -13.81 7.00 -29.79
CA THR A 242 -14.62 7.97 -29.01
C THR A 242 -15.75 7.30 -28.24
N ASP A 243 -15.94 5.99 -28.44
CA ASP A 243 -16.98 5.21 -27.77
C ASP A 243 -16.69 5.11 -26.26
N LEU A 244 -17.74 5.30 -25.46
CA LEU A 244 -17.70 5.30 -24.01
C LEU A 244 -17.09 4.00 -23.45
N LYS A 245 -17.31 2.86 -24.13
CA LYS A 245 -16.79 1.54 -23.70
C LYS A 245 -15.26 1.47 -23.60
N PHE A 246 -14.52 2.29 -24.36
CA PHE A 246 -13.05 2.30 -24.34
C PHE A 246 -12.46 3.28 -23.33
N ARG A 247 -13.31 4.07 -22.66
CA ARG A 247 -12.85 5.19 -21.84
C ARG A 247 -12.06 4.75 -20.62
N LEU A 248 -12.43 3.63 -19.99
CA LEU A 248 -11.65 3.08 -18.88
C LEU A 248 -10.23 2.70 -19.35
N GLU A 249 -10.12 2.06 -20.50
CA GLU A 249 -8.84 1.63 -21.05
C GLU A 249 -7.96 2.81 -21.43
N GLN A 250 -8.54 3.82 -22.09
CA GLN A 250 -7.88 5.08 -22.38
C GLN A 250 -7.38 5.75 -21.10
N TRP A 251 -8.21 5.74 -20.06
CA TRP A 251 -7.84 6.34 -18.78
C TRP A 251 -6.69 5.59 -18.10
N LEU A 252 -6.74 4.26 -18.08
CA LEU A 252 -5.64 3.43 -17.58
C LEU A 252 -4.37 3.66 -18.40
N LEU A 253 -4.45 3.77 -19.74
CA LEU A 253 -3.30 4.10 -20.59
C LEU A 253 -2.73 5.49 -20.31
N LEU A 254 -3.58 6.49 -20.05
CA LEU A 254 -3.14 7.82 -19.65
C LEU A 254 -2.37 7.77 -18.32
N ILE A 255 -2.90 7.05 -17.32
CA ILE A 255 -2.20 6.88 -16.04
C ILE A 255 -0.89 6.10 -16.25
N ALA A 256 -0.88 5.04 -17.07
CA ALA A 256 0.34 4.31 -17.40
C ALA A 256 1.40 5.23 -18.02
N GLY A 257 0.99 6.13 -18.93
CA GLY A 257 1.84 7.16 -19.52
C GLY A 257 2.40 8.13 -18.49
N ILE A 258 1.56 8.60 -17.55
CA ILE A 258 2.00 9.43 -16.42
C ILE A 258 3.08 8.72 -15.61
N ILE A 259 2.82 7.49 -15.17
CA ILE A 259 3.77 6.73 -14.34
C ILE A 259 5.06 6.47 -15.12
N LEU A 260 4.98 5.99 -16.37
CA LEU A 260 6.14 5.72 -17.23
C LEU A 260 7.06 6.95 -17.37
N THR A 261 6.49 8.14 -17.46
CA THR A 261 7.22 9.37 -17.77
C THR A 261 7.58 10.22 -16.55
N THR A 262 7.05 9.90 -15.35
CA THR A 262 7.24 10.76 -14.17
C THR A 262 7.61 10.01 -12.88
N VAL A 263 7.46 8.68 -12.83
CA VAL A 263 7.71 7.89 -11.60
C VAL A 263 9.17 7.96 -11.14
N HIS A 264 10.12 8.16 -12.06
CA HIS A 264 11.55 8.32 -11.75
C HIS A 264 11.86 9.64 -11.03
N LEU A 265 10.84 10.47 -10.73
CA LEU A 265 11.00 11.55 -9.75
C LEU A 265 11.46 11.02 -8.39
N GLN A 266 11.07 9.80 -8.01
CA GLN A 266 11.54 9.16 -6.78
C GLN A 266 13.05 8.91 -6.78
N ASP A 267 13.63 8.65 -7.95
CA ASP A 267 15.05 8.35 -8.09
C ASP A 267 15.91 9.60 -7.78
N LEU A 268 15.35 10.82 -7.84
CA LEU A 268 16.08 12.05 -7.54
C LEU A 268 16.58 12.12 -6.09
N TYR A 269 15.78 11.68 -5.13
CA TYR A 269 16.18 11.66 -3.71
C TYR A 269 16.85 10.34 -3.30
N ASP A 270 16.79 9.29 -4.14
CA ASP A 270 17.35 7.96 -3.83
C ASP A 270 18.72 7.69 -4.52
N GLN A 271 19.30 8.68 -5.22
CA GLN A 271 20.55 8.56 -5.98
C GLN A 271 21.70 7.86 -5.21
N ARG A 272 21.88 8.18 -3.91
CA ARG A 272 22.94 7.56 -3.10
C ARG A 272 22.69 6.06 -2.88
N GLY A 273 21.45 5.67 -2.59
CA GLY A 273 21.07 4.28 -2.43
C GLY A 273 21.15 3.51 -3.74
N ASP A 274 20.69 4.14 -4.82
CA ASP A 274 20.77 3.57 -6.16
C ASP A 274 22.23 3.34 -6.59
N ALA A 275 23.13 4.26 -6.29
CA ALA A 275 24.56 4.11 -6.56
C ALA A 275 25.18 2.94 -5.79
N VAL A 276 24.83 2.77 -4.50
CA VAL A 276 25.30 1.62 -3.69
C VAL A 276 24.79 0.31 -4.28
N ARG A 277 23.53 0.27 -4.72
CA ARG A 277 22.94 -0.89 -5.38
C ARG A 277 23.39 -1.08 -6.83
N GLN A 278 24.23 -0.19 -7.36
CA GLN A 278 24.67 -0.19 -8.76
C GLN A 278 23.50 -0.14 -9.75
N ARG A 279 22.40 0.53 -9.38
CA ARG A 279 21.25 0.75 -10.25
C ARG A 279 21.56 1.82 -11.29
N ARG A 280 21.08 1.58 -12.51
CA ARG A 280 21.07 2.57 -13.59
C ARG A 280 19.76 3.35 -13.57
N THR A 281 19.62 4.31 -12.65
CA THR A 281 18.48 5.24 -12.62
C THR A 281 18.71 6.47 -13.50
N MET A 282 17.64 7.16 -13.90
CA MET A 282 17.72 8.36 -14.77
C MET A 282 18.79 9.37 -14.32
N PRO A 283 18.78 9.87 -13.07
CA PRO A 283 19.78 10.85 -12.64
C PRO A 283 21.22 10.33 -12.67
N LEU A 284 21.44 9.01 -12.50
CA LEU A 284 22.77 8.40 -12.57
C LEU A 284 23.25 8.15 -14.02
N VAL A 285 22.33 7.93 -14.96
CA VAL A 285 22.66 7.62 -16.36
C VAL A 285 22.81 8.87 -17.22
N ILE A 286 21.90 9.83 -17.11
CA ILE A 286 21.89 11.04 -17.96
C ILE A 286 22.24 12.32 -17.18
N GLY A 287 22.52 12.21 -15.88
CA GLY A 287 22.81 13.32 -14.98
C GLY A 287 21.54 13.94 -14.36
N ASP A 288 21.69 14.47 -13.15
CA ASP A 288 20.60 15.07 -12.35
C ASP A 288 19.82 16.15 -13.13
N GLY A 289 20.53 17.06 -13.81
CA GLY A 289 19.91 18.16 -14.55
C GLY A 289 19.02 17.68 -15.71
N ALA A 290 19.51 16.75 -16.53
CA ALA A 290 18.74 16.22 -17.64
C ALA A 290 17.56 15.37 -17.14
N ALA A 291 17.76 14.55 -16.11
CA ALA A 291 16.71 13.76 -15.48
C ALA A 291 15.54 14.63 -14.99
N ARG A 292 15.81 15.79 -14.40
CA ARG A 292 14.77 16.75 -13.98
C ARG A 292 13.91 17.24 -15.14
N TRP A 293 14.50 17.52 -16.30
CA TRP A 293 13.75 17.93 -17.50
C TRP A 293 12.90 16.80 -18.08
N THR A 294 13.39 15.55 -18.02
CA THR A 294 12.58 14.38 -18.43
C THR A 294 11.33 14.18 -17.57
N ILE A 295 11.26 14.78 -16.38
CA ILE A 295 10.08 14.79 -15.52
C ILE A 295 9.22 16.03 -15.76
N ALA A 296 9.86 17.21 -15.81
CA ALA A 296 9.18 18.50 -15.93
C ALA A 296 8.33 18.61 -17.22
N ILE A 297 8.84 18.12 -18.34
CA ILE A 297 8.15 18.19 -19.63
C ILE A 297 6.87 17.33 -19.61
N PRO A 298 6.90 16.01 -19.31
CA PRO A 298 5.69 15.22 -19.20
C PRO A 298 4.71 15.73 -18.14
N MET A 299 5.21 16.16 -16.97
CA MET A 299 4.35 16.76 -15.93
C MET A 299 3.54 17.94 -16.47
N THR A 300 4.15 18.80 -17.29
CA THR A 300 3.45 19.94 -17.92
C THR A 300 2.38 19.47 -18.90
N VAL A 301 2.66 18.43 -19.70
CA VAL A 301 1.69 17.85 -20.64
C VAL A 301 0.49 17.26 -19.89
N TRP A 302 0.76 16.42 -18.89
CA TRP A 302 -0.29 15.74 -18.12
C TRP A 302 -1.12 16.69 -17.25
N ALA A 303 -0.55 17.84 -16.85
CA ALA A 303 -1.28 18.90 -16.15
C ALA A 303 -2.55 19.33 -16.90
N PHE A 304 -2.51 19.32 -18.24
CA PHE A 304 -3.64 19.71 -19.07
C PHE A 304 -4.40 18.52 -19.65
N VAL A 305 -3.70 17.49 -20.13
CA VAL A 305 -4.34 16.35 -20.80
C VAL A 305 -5.36 15.64 -19.90
N CYS A 306 -5.01 15.38 -18.63
CA CYS A 306 -5.89 14.65 -17.71
C CYS A 306 -7.19 15.39 -17.38
N PRO A 307 -7.17 16.66 -16.92
CA PRO A 307 -8.42 17.37 -16.63
C PRO A 307 -9.24 17.68 -17.90
N LEU A 308 -8.60 17.87 -19.06
CA LEU A 308 -9.30 18.04 -20.34
C LEU A 308 -10.00 16.76 -20.80
N PHE A 309 -9.37 15.60 -20.62
CA PHE A 309 -9.96 14.29 -20.96
C PHE A 309 -11.30 14.07 -20.23
N TRP A 310 -11.35 14.43 -18.95
CA TRP A 310 -12.55 14.30 -18.12
C TRP A 310 -13.49 15.51 -18.16
N LYS A 311 -13.10 16.59 -18.85
CA LYS A 311 -13.81 17.88 -18.86
C LYS A 311 -14.22 18.31 -17.45
N VAL A 312 -13.30 18.22 -16.49
CA VAL A 312 -13.61 18.54 -15.09
C VAL A 312 -13.93 20.02 -14.91
N ARG A 313 -14.63 20.35 -13.83
CA ARG A 313 -14.93 21.74 -13.47
C ARG A 313 -13.65 22.57 -13.27
N ALA A 314 -13.79 23.89 -13.41
CA ALA A 314 -12.68 24.85 -13.31
C ALA A 314 -11.90 24.74 -11.99
N GLU A 315 -12.57 24.46 -10.87
CA GLU A 315 -11.92 24.35 -9.56
C GLU A 315 -10.94 23.17 -9.52
N LEU A 316 -11.35 22.00 -10.02
CA LEU A 316 -10.50 20.81 -10.09
C LEU A 316 -9.41 20.93 -11.16
N PHE A 317 -9.72 21.61 -12.27
CA PHE A 317 -8.76 21.95 -13.31
C PHE A 317 -7.61 22.79 -12.74
N VAL A 318 -7.94 23.90 -12.06
CA VAL A 318 -6.95 24.80 -11.44
C VAL A 318 -6.15 24.07 -10.36
N LEU A 319 -6.78 23.25 -9.54
CA LEU A 319 -6.08 22.44 -8.53
C LEU A 319 -5.07 21.48 -9.16
N SER A 320 -5.47 20.73 -10.19
CA SER A 320 -4.60 19.76 -10.87
C SER A 320 -3.42 20.45 -11.54
N VAL A 321 -3.68 21.51 -12.31
CA VAL A 321 -2.64 22.31 -12.98
C VAL A 321 -1.70 22.94 -11.94
N GLY A 322 -2.24 23.56 -10.89
CA GLY A 322 -1.46 24.19 -9.83
C GLY A 322 -0.52 23.21 -9.13
N LEU A 323 -1.00 22.01 -8.79
CA LEU A 323 -0.16 20.96 -8.20
C LEU A 323 0.93 20.47 -9.16
N ALA A 324 0.60 20.25 -10.44
CA ALA A 324 1.58 19.84 -11.45
C ALA A 324 2.68 20.89 -11.65
N PHE A 325 2.32 22.17 -11.79
CA PHE A 325 3.30 23.25 -11.93
C PHE A 325 4.09 23.50 -10.64
N THR A 326 3.51 23.20 -9.47
CA THR A 326 4.26 23.17 -8.21
C THR A 326 5.34 22.08 -8.24
N VAL A 327 5.01 20.88 -8.74
CA VAL A 327 6.02 19.82 -8.95
C VAL A 327 7.09 20.28 -9.93
N VAL A 328 6.72 20.79 -11.11
CA VAL A 328 7.65 21.28 -12.15
C VAL A 328 8.60 22.33 -11.59
N GLY A 329 8.07 23.38 -10.96
CA GLY A 329 8.87 24.45 -10.38
C GLY A 329 9.82 23.95 -9.31
N ARG A 330 9.36 23.05 -8.43
CA ARG A 330 10.21 22.46 -7.39
C ARG A 330 11.30 21.56 -7.98
N VAL A 331 10.98 20.70 -8.94
CA VAL A 331 11.95 19.80 -9.60
C VAL A 331 13.08 20.61 -10.24
N LEU A 332 12.77 21.74 -10.89
CA LEU A 332 13.78 22.54 -11.59
C LEU A 332 14.58 23.48 -10.67
N LEU A 333 13.94 24.05 -9.65
CA LEU A 333 14.52 25.11 -8.80
C LEU A 333 15.14 24.60 -7.48
N ARG A 334 14.71 23.44 -6.96
CA ARG A 334 15.19 22.90 -5.68
C ARG A 334 15.94 21.59 -5.92
N ARG A 335 17.26 21.62 -5.75
CA ARG A 335 18.17 20.51 -6.09
C ARG A 335 18.88 19.97 -4.86
N ASP A 336 18.09 19.45 -3.92
CA ASP A 336 18.58 18.79 -2.72
C ASP A 336 17.65 17.63 -2.34
N GLU A 337 18.21 16.60 -1.72
CA GLU A 337 17.51 15.35 -1.40
C GLU A 337 16.23 15.58 -0.59
N LYS A 338 16.27 16.49 0.41
CA LYS A 338 15.13 16.79 1.27
C LYS A 338 14.01 17.44 0.48
N SER A 339 14.35 18.39 -0.39
CA SER A 339 13.40 19.03 -1.29
C SER A 339 12.82 18.04 -2.29
N ASP A 340 13.62 17.15 -2.87
CA ASP A 340 13.17 16.13 -3.83
C ASP A 340 12.20 15.14 -3.18
N ARG A 341 12.48 14.68 -1.96
CA ARG A 341 11.55 13.87 -1.16
C ARG A 341 10.24 14.60 -0.88
N SER A 342 10.30 15.91 -0.65
CA SER A 342 9.10 16.72 -0.50
C SER A 342 8.34 16.91 -1.81
N THR A 343 9.06 17.05 -2.93
CA THR A 343 8.47 17.18 -4.26
C THR A 343 7.75 15.89 -4.67
N PHE A 344 8.31 14.72 -4.33
CA PHE A 344 7.64 13.43 -4.52
C PHE A 344 6.32 13.34 -3.74
N ARG A 345 6.24 13.89 -2.53
CA ARG A 345 4.95 13.97 -1.81
C ARG A 345 3.93 14.84 -2.53
N VAL A 346 4.35 15.98 -3.09
CA VAL A 346 3.45 16.83 -3.91
C VAL A 346 3.00 16.10 -5.18
N TRP A 347 3.90 15.35 -5.84
CA TRP A 347 3.55 14.49 -6.97
C TRP A 347 2.51 13.43 -6.58
N ASN A 348 2.63 12.81 -5.40
CA ASN A 348 1.62 11.86 -4.90
C ASN A 348 0.26 12.53 -4.65
N TYR A 349 0.21 13.77 -4.14
CA TYR A 349 -1.05 14.53 -4.03
C TYR A 349 -1.66 14.85 -5.39
N TRP A 350 -0.82 15.17 -6.38
CA TRP A 350 -1.27 15.37 -7.75
C TRP A 350 -1.83 14.07 -8.35
N ILE A 351 -1.14 12.94 -8.21
CA ILE A 351 -1.64 11.62 -8.64
C ILE A 351 -2.96 11.26 -7.95
N ALA A 352 -3.11 11.52 -6.65
CA ALA A 352 -4.37 11.29 -5.95
C ALA A 352 -5.51 12.15 -6.53
N THR A 353 -5.20 13.39 -6.94
CA THR A 353 -6.15 14.27 -7.64
C THR A 353 -6.52 13.71 -9.01
N ILE A 354 -5.54 13.23 -9.78
CA ILE A 354 -5.75 12.53 -11.06
C ILE A 354 -6.71 11.34 -10.86
N TYR A 355 -6.43 10.47 -9.90
CA TYR A 355 -7.22 9.26 -9.63
C TYR A 355 -8.70 9.55 -9.32
N ALA A 356 -8.98 10.70 -8.71
CA ALA A 356 -10.34 11.10 -8.36
C ALA A 356 -11.10 11.83 -9.49
N MET A 357 -10.44 12.28 -10.56
CA MET A 357 -11.09 13.04 -11.65
C MET A 357 -12.35 12.41 -12.24
N PRO A 358 -12.44 11.08 -12.46
CA PRO A 358 -13.63 10.45 -13.04
C PRO A 358 -14.92 10.71 -12.24
N LEU A 359 -14.82 10.87 -10.91
CA LEU A 359 -15.96 11.21 -10.05
C LEU A 359 -16.57 12.60 -10.35
N PHE A 360 -15.75 13.49 -10.90
CA PHE A 360 -16.11 14.87 -11.20
C PHE A 360 -16.20 15.12 -12.71
N SER A 361 -16.30 14.04 -13.49
CA SER A 361 -16.49 14.09 -14.94
C SER A 361 -17.77 14.86 -15.27
N GLN A 362 -17.68 15.77 -16.25
CA GLN A 362 -18.85 16.37 -16.88
C GLN A 362 -19.21 15.68 -18.21
N VAL A 363 -18.53 14.58 -18.51
CA VAL A 363 -18.81 13.76 -19.68
C VAL A 363 -19.81 12.68 -19.27
N HIS A 364 -21.03 12.80 -19.78
CA HIS A 364 -22.10 11.81 -19.70
C HIS A 364 -22.32 11.18 -21.07
#